data_AF-G0MG04-F1
#
_entry.id   AF-G0MG04-F1
#
_cell.length_a   1.000
_cell.length_b   1.000
_cell.length_c   1.000
_cell.angle_alpha   90.00
_cell.angle_beta   90.00
_cell.angle_gamma   90.00
#
_symmetry.space_group_name_H-M   'P 1'
#
loop_
_entity.id
_entity.type
_entity.pdbx_description
1 polymer ?
#
loop_
_entity_poly.entity_id
_entity_poly.type
_entity_poly.pdbx_seq_one_letter_code
_entity_poly.pdbx_strand_id
1 'polypeptide(L)'
;MAEINEDIIEQFDPDMRAKIARQAELRDLFWEERRAYRTGEYATREQYRAGRERTRTIFNELLVLSEELSRVGFIPPPHRDEPTDAEREAALETLRRLVDDNREPRNQPAAHAAPSPPPEEPRNEDTESEAEKDGTDQNS
;
A
#
# COMPACT_ATOMS: atom_id res chain seq x y z
N MET A 1 -19.66 26.40 0.69
CA MET A 1 -19.21 25.98 -0.64
C MET A 1 -18.06 26.90 -1.00
N ALA A 2 -16.83 26.40 -1.11
CA ALA A 2 -15.74 27.23 -1.62
C ALA A 2 -15.86 27.20 -3.16
N GLU A 3 -16.56 28.18 -3.72
CA GLU A 3 -16.63 28.37 -5.16
C GLU A 3 -15.23 28.72 -5.66
N ILE A 4 -14.74 28.01 -6.68
CA ILE A 4 -13.52 28.44 -7.36
C ILE A 4 -13.84 29.81 -7.95
N ASN A 5 -13.03 30.81 -7.65
CA ASN A 5 -13.21 32.12 -8.25
C ASN A 5 -12.90 32.01 -9.75
N GLU A 6 -13.95 31.93 -10.58
CA GLU A 6 -13.85 31.76 -12.04
C GLU A 6 -13.00 32.88 -12.66
N ASP A 7 -13.04 34.09 -12.10
CA ASP A 7 -12.22 35.25 -12.52
C ASP A 7 -10.71 35.01 -12.41
N ILE A 8 -10.26 34.13 -11.50
CA ILE A 8 -8.85 33.75 -11.36
C ILE A 8 -8.48 32.70 -12.41
N ILE A 9 -9.39 31.77 -12.72
CA ILE A 9 -9.17 30.75 -13.75
C ILE A 9 -9.05 31.41 -15.14
N GLU A 10 -9.86 32.42 -15.43
CA GLU A 10 -9.87 33.11 -16.73
C GLU A 10 -8.56 33.84 -17.06
N GLN A 11 -7.72 34.14 -16.05
CA GLN A 11 -6.40 34.76 -16.25
C GLN A 11 -5.36 33.79 -16.80
N PHE A 12 -5.62 32.49 -16.72
CA PHE A 12 -4.71 31.47 -17.23
C PHE A 12 -4.90 31.23 -18.74
N ASP A 13 -3.82 30.83 -19.40
CA ASP A 13 -3.89 30.40 -20.79
C ASP A 13 -4.81 29.16 -20.96
N PRO A 14 -5.27 28.86 -22.19
CA PRO A 14 -6.17 27.73 -22.43
C PRO A 14 -5.61 26.36 -21.98
N ASP A 15 -4.29 26.14 -22.03
CA ASP A 15 -3.67 24.88 -21.63
C ASP A 15 -3.75 24.72 -20.09
N MET A 16 -3.40 25.78 -19.37
CA MET A 16 -3.51 25.83 -17.91
C MET A 16 -4.95 25.67 -17.45
N ARG A 17 -5.92 26.31 -18.12
CA ARG A 17 -7.34 26.11 -17.81
C ARG A 17 -7.79 24.66 -18.01
N ALA A 18 -7.31 24.00 -19.07
CA ALA A 18 -7.57 22.58 -19.29
C ALA A 18 -6.98 21.70 -18.17
N LYS A 19 -5.77 22.03 -17.69
CA LYS A 19 -5.14 21.34 -16.56
C LYS A 19 -5.89 21.57 -15.25
N ILE A 20 -6.37 22.78 -14.98
CA ILE A 20 -7.21 23.10 -13.81
C ILE A 20 -8.50 22.27 -13.85
N ALA A 21 -9.17 22.22 -15.00
CA ALA A 21 -10.38 21.40 -15.18
C ALA A 21 -10.10 19.91 -14.97
N ARG A 22 -9.01 19.40 -15.54
CA ARG A 22 -8.58 18.00 -15.35
C ARG A 22 -8.23 17.69 -13.90
N GLN A 23 -7.55 18.61 -13.21
CA GLN A 23 -7.25 18.46 -11.79
C GLN A 23 -8.54 18.41 -10.95
N ALA A 24 -9.53 19.25 -11.24
CA ALA A 24 -10.81 19.24 -10.54
C ALA A 24 -11.54 17.88 -10.73
N GLU A 25 -11.62 17.39 -11.96
CA GLU A 25 -12.22 16.08 -12.28
C GLU A 25 -11.53 14.95 -11.51
N LEU A 26 -10.20 14.93 -11.50
CA LEU A 26 -9.44 13.89 -10.80
C LEU A 26 -9.60 13.97 -9.28
N ARG A 27 -9.76 15.17 -8.71
CA ARG A 27 -10.04 15.34 -7.28
C ARG A 27 -11.40 14.75 -6.94
N ASP A 28 -12.42 15.00 -7.76
CA ASP A 28 -13.75 14.42 -7.58
C ASP A 28 -13.68 12.88 -7.60
N LEU A 29 -13.01 12.30 -8.61
CA LEU A 29 -12.81 10.84 -8.73
C LEU A 29 -12.03 10.26 -7.54
N PHE A 30 -10.99 10.95 -7.07
CA PHE A 30 -10.22 10.52 -5.90
C PHE A 30 -11.11 10.43 -4.65
N TRP A 31 -11.95 11.45 -4.43
CA TRP A 31 -12.84 11.48 -3.28
C TRP A 31 -13.99 10.49 -3.39
N GLU A 32 -14.47 10.21 -4.61
CA GLU A 32 -15.44 9.15 -4.88
C GLU A 32 -14.88 7.77 -4.50
N GLU A 33 -13.68 7.41 -4.97
CA GLU A 33 -13.04 6.14 -4.59
C GLU A 33 -12.80 6.08 -3.07
N ARG A 34 -12.37 7.19 -2.44
CA ARG A 34 -12.23 7.26 -0.97
C ARG A 34 -13.55 7.07 -0.24
N ARG A 35 -14.67 7.56 -0.79
CA ARG A 35 -15.99 7.32 -0.22
C ARG A 35 -16.34 5.84 -0.33
N ALA A 36 -16.17 5.22 -1.50
CA ALA A 36 -16.42 3.79 -1.73
C ALA A 36 -15.62 2.89 -0.76
N TYR A 37 -14.36 3.24 -0.46
CA TYR A 37 -13.58 2.55 0.56
C TYR A 37 -14.15 2.69 1.97
N ARG A 38 -14.63 3.88 2.35
CA ARG A 38 -15.19 4.13 3.69
C ARG A 38 -16.55 3.46 3.89
N THR A 39 -17.38 3.45 2.86
CA THR A 39 -18.73 2.87 2.90
C THR A 39 -18.74 1.36 2.65
N GLY A 40 -17.61 0.77 2.24
CA GLY A 40 -17.51 -0.66 1.97
C GLY A 40 -18.23 -1.07 0.68
N GLU A 41 -18.30 -0.18 -0.31
CA GLU A 41 -19.01 -0.42 -1.57
C GLU A 41 -18.41 -1.54 -2.43
N TYR A 42 -17.14 -1.91 -2.22
CA TYR A 42 -16.52 -3.04 -2.91
C TYR A 42 -16.96 -4.37 -2.29
N ALA A 43 -17.92 -5.03 -2.94
CA ALA A 43 -18.45 -6.33 -2.51
C ALA A 43 -17.42 -7.46 -2.64
N THR A 44 -16.45 -7.34 -3.55
CA THR A 44 -15.45 -8.39 -3.80
C THR A 44 -14.02 -7.89 -3.65
N ARG A 45 -13.10 -8.85 -3.38
CA ARG A 45 -11.66 -8.57 -3.33
C ARG A 45 -11.11 -8.07 -4.67
N GLU A 46 -11.68 -8.52 -5.78
CA GLU A 46 -11.29 -8.07 -7.12
C GLU A 46 -11.70 -6.62 -7.36
N GLN A 47 -12.93 -6.24 -6.98
CA GLN A 47 -13.40 -4.87 -7.03
C GLN A 47 -12.54 -3.94 -6.15
N TYR A 48 -12.17 -4.40 -4.95
CA TYR A 48 -11.27 -3.67 -4.06
C TYR A 48 -9.89 -3.45 -4.68
N ARG A 49 -9.32 -4.47 -5.34
CA ARG A 49 -8.02 -4.37 -6.04
C ARG A 49 -8.10 -3.42 -7.22
N ALA A 50 -9.15 -3.51 -8.04
CA ALA A 50 -9.37 -2.61 -9.16
C ALA A 50 -9.52 -1.16 -8.70
N GLY A 51 -10.29 -0.90 -7.63
CA GLY A 51 -10.39 0.43 -7.02
C GLY A 51 -9.03 0.95 -6.54
N ARG A 52 -8.16 0.06 -6.05
CA ARG A 52 -6.85 0.45 -5.53
C ARG A 52 -5.93 0.88 -6.65
N GLU A 53 -5.98 0.18 -7.77
CA GLU A 53 -5.25 0.53 -8.99
C GLU A 53 -5.75 1.85 -9.56
N ARG A 54 -7.07 2.05 -9.65
CA ARG A 54 -7.67 3.35 -10.07
C ARG A 54 -7.22 4.49 -9.17
N THR A 55 -7.33 4.33 -7.86
CA THR A 55 -6.88 5.33 -6.87
C THR A 55 -5.40 5.68 -7.06
N ARG A 56 -4.54 4.67 -7.30
CA ARG A 56 -3.11 4.90 -7.56
C ARG A 56 -2.88 5.71 -8.82
N THR A 57 -3.57 5.39 -9.91
CA THR A 57 -3.47 6.13 -11.17
C THR A 57 -3.93 7.57 -11.00
N ILE A 58 -5.10 7.79 -10.41
CA ILE A 58 -5.65 9.12 -10.13
C ILE A 58 -4.68 9.94 -9.27
N PHE A 59 -4.15 9.35 -8.21
CA PHE A 59 -3.24 10.04 -7.30
C PHE A 59 -1.93 10.47 -7.99
N ASN A 60 -1.35 9.61 -8.82
CA ASN A 60 -0.15 9.96 -9.58
C ASN A 60 -0.39 11.11 -10.55
N GLU A 61 -1.52 11.10 -11.27
CA GLU A 61 -1.87 12.18 -12.20
C GLU A 61 -2.14 13.49 -11.44
N LEU A 62 -2.84 13.42 -10.31
CA LEU A 62 -3.07 14.57 -9.43
C LEU A 62 -1.77 15.17 -8.90
N LEU A 63 -0.78 14.35 -8.55
CA LEU A 63 0.51 14.84 -8.06
C LEU A 63 1.22 15.68 -9.14
N VAL A 64 1.30 15.16 -10.36
CA VAL A 64 1.93 15.86 -11.49
C VAL A 64 1.20 17.17 -11.79
N LEU A 65 -0.12 17.13 -11.92
CA LEU A 65 -0.90 18.34 -12.21
C LEU A 65 -0.82 19.37 -11.07
N SER A 66 -0.86 18.93 -9.82
CA SER A 66 -0.76 19.84 -8.68
C SER A 66 0.62 20.49 -8.61
N GLU A 67 1.68 19.76 -8.96
CA GLU A 67 3.03 20.33 -9.05
C GLU A 67 3.10 21.38 -10.16
N GLU A 68 2.62 21.08 -11.37
CA GLU A 68 2.60 22.02 -12.50
C GLU A 68 1.79 23.28 -12.18
N LEU A 69 0.59 23.11 -11.64
CA LEU A 69 -0.30 24.22 -11.29
C LEU A 69 0.23 25.07 -10.13
N SER A 70 0.90 24.45 -9.16
CA SER A 70 1.52 25.20 -8.06
C SER A 70 2.65 26.13 -8.53
N ARG A 71 3.38 25.76 -9.59
CA ARG A 71 4.46 26.59 -10.16
C ARG A 71 3.93 27.88 -10.80
N VAL A 72 2.69 27.87 -11.26
CA VAL A 72 2.00 29.06 -11.79
C VAL A 72 1.15 29.77 -10.73
N GLY A 73 1.30 29.40 -9.46
CA GLY A 73 0.62 30.03 -8.34
C GLY A 73 -0.84 29.62 -8.16
N PHE A 74 -1.32 28.61 -8.90
CA PHE A 74 -2.67 28.09 -8.71
C PHE A 74 -2.72 27.18 -7.48
N ILE A 75 -3.56 27.56 -6.52
CA ILE A 75 -3.89 26.75 -5.35
C ILE A 75 -5.36 26.37 -5.47
N PRO A 76 -5.69 25.08 -5.60
CA PRO A 76 -7.07 24.66 -5.74
C PRO A 76 -7.80 24.84 -4.41
N PRO A 77 -9.11 25.18 -4.39
CA PRO A 77 -9.84 25.34 -3.14
C PRO A 77 -10.01 24.00 -2.41
N PRO A 78 -10.34 24.01 -1.11
CA PRO A 78 -10.65 22.80 -0.37
C PRO A 78 -11.77 22.00 -1.03
N HIS A 79 -11.62 20.67 -1.08
CA HIS A 79 -12.66 19.82 -1.64
C HIS A 79 -13.77 19.59 -0.60
N ARG A 80 -15.04 19.48 -1.04
CA ARG A 80 -16.19 19.33 -0.13
C ARG A 80 -16.14 18.10 0.78
N ASP A 81 -15.54 17.02 0.28
CA ASP A 81 -15.36 15.74 0.97
C ASP A 81 -14.00 15.63 1.67
N GLU A 82 -13.20 16.70 1.65
CA GLU A 82 -11.91 16.75 2.32
C GLU A 82 -12.12 16.74 3.85
N PRO A 83 -11.45 15.85 4.60
CA PRO A 83 -11.56 15.83 6.05
C PRO A 83 -10.98 17.11 6.62
N THR A 84 -11.66 17.63 7.64
CA THR A 84 -11.20 18.75 8.44
C THR A 84 -9.86 18.43 9.10
N ASP A 85 -9.11 19.46 9.51
CA ASP A 85 -7.83 19.27 10.19
C ASP A 85 -7.98 18.45 11.48
N ALA A 86 -9.09 18.61 12.20
CA ALA A 86 -9.40 17.81 13.38
C ALA A 86 -9.62 16.32 13.04
N GLU A 87 -10.35 16.02 11.97
CA GLU A 87 -10.55 14.64 11.50
C GLU A 87 -9.24 14.01 11.01
N ARG A 88 -8.38 14.81 10.36
CA ARG A 88 -7.04 14.39 9.94
C ARG A 88 -6.17 14.04 11.13
N GLU A 89 -6.09 14.91 12.13
CA GLU A 89 -5.30 14.65 13.34
C GLU A 89 -5.82 13.44 14.10
N ALA A 90 -7.14 13.25 14.20
CA ALA A 90 -7.73 12.06 14.81
C ALA A 90 -7.36 10.76 14.06
N ALA A 91 -7.36 10.79 12.72
CA ALA A 91 -6.94 9.65 11.90
C ALA A 91 -5.44 9.36 12.04
N LEU A 92 -4.60 10.40 12.07
CA LEU A 92 -3.15 10.27 12.30
C LEU A 92 -2.86 9.69 13.68
N GLU A 93 -3.56 10.16 14.72
CA GLU A 93 -3.44 9.63 16.08
C GLU A 93 -3.82 8.15 16.15
N THR A 94 -4.88 7.75 15.44
CA THR A 94 -5.27 6.34 15.33
C THR A 94 -4.15 5.49 14.69
N LEU A 95 -3.51 6.01 13.63
CA LEU A 95 -2.39 5.34 12.99
C LEU A 95 -1.15 5.26 13.90
N ARG A 96 -0.85 6.33 14.66
CA ARG A 96 0.25 6.34 15.64
C ARG A 96 0.06 5.23 16.67
N ARG A 97 -1.13 5.12 17.27
CA ARG A 97 -1.47 4.04 18.22
C ARG A 97 -1.34 2.66 17.60
N LEU A 98 -1.86 2.46 16.39
CA LEU A 98 -1.75 1.18 15.70
C LEU A 98 -0.30 0.79 15.41
N VAL A 99 0.55 1.76 15.09
CA VAL A 99 2.00 1.52 14.93
C VAL A 99 2.65 1.14 16.26
N ASP A 100 2.31 1.82 17.35
CA ASP A 100 2.83 1.52 18.69
C ASP A 100 2.41 0.12 19.14
N ASP A 101 1.14 -0.24 18.99
CA ASP A 101 0.60 -1.58 19.31
C ASP A 101 1.29 -2.69 18.49
N ASN A 102 1.60 -2.43 17.21
CA ASN A 102 2.33 -3.39 16.36
C ASN A 102 3.84 -3.42 16.61
N ARG A 103 4.40 -2.41 17.28
CA ARG A 103 5.81 -2.37 17.67
C ARG A 103 6.08 -3.20 18.92
N GLU A 104 5.10 -3.30 19.82
CA GLU A 104 5.17 -4.01 21.09
C GLU A 104 5.49 -5.53 20.96
N PRO A 105 4.84 -6.32 20.08
CA PRO A 105 5.14 -7.74 19.92
C PRO A 105 6.49 -8.02 19.24
N ARG A 106 7.10 -7.03 18.59
CA ARG A 106 8.41 -7.17 17.90
C ARG A 106 9.60 -6.93 18.83
N ASN A 107 9.37 -6.32 19.99
CA ASN A 107 10.38 -6.05 21.02
C ASN A 107 10.23 -6.96 22.26
N GLN A 108 9.28 -7.89 22.26
CA GLN A 108 9.29 -8.98 23.24
C GLN A 108 10.39 -9.97 22.82
N PRO A 109 11.42 -10.22 23.65
CA PRO A 109 12.29 -11.37 23.41
C PRO A 109 11.41 -12.60 23.34
N ALA A 110 11.61 -13.44 22.33
CA ALA A 110 10.90 -14.69 22.16
C ALA A 110 10.96 -15.51 23.46
N ALA A 111 9.92 -15.39 24.29
CA ALA A 111 9.77 -16.15 25.54
C ALA A 111 9.51 -17.65 25.29
N HIS A 112 9.55 -18.06 24.02
CA HIS A 112 9.46 -19.44 23.57
C HIS A 112 10.63 -19.82 22.65
N ALA A 113 11.86 -19.45 23.02
CA ALA A 113 13.01 -20.26 22.64
C ALA A 113 13.06 -21.46 23.61
N ALA A 114 12.42 -22.56 23.25
CA ALA A 114 12.76 -23.84 23.86
C ALA A 114 14.27 -24.04 23.70
N PRO A 115 15.01 -24.49 24.74
CA PRO A 115 16.44 -24.69 24.62
C PRO A 115 16.71 -25.68 23.50
N SER A 116 17.52 -25.28 22.52
CA SER A 116 18.00 -26.19 21.48
C SER A 116 18.69 -27.38 22.15
N PRO A 117 18.36 -28.64 21.79
CA PRO A 117 19.15 -29.76 22.27
C PRO A 117 20.60 -29.59 21.78
N PRO A 118 21.60 -30.00 22.58
CA PRO A 118 22.99 -29.85 22.22
C PRO A 118 23.29 -30.61 20.91
N PRO A 119 24.19 -30.10 20.05
CA PRO A 119 24.52 -30.77 18.80
C PRO A 119 25.16 -32.12 19.08
N GLU A 120 24.66 -33.18 18.44
CA GLU A 120 25.31 -34.49 18.45
C GLU A 120 26.68 -34.38 17.76
N GLU A 121 27.71 -34.88 18.43
CA GLU A 121 29.06 -35.01 17.87
C GLU A 121 29.03 -35.94 16.64
N PRO A 122 29.77 -35.64 15.56
CA PRO A 122 29.87 -36.52 14.41
C PRO A 122 30.68 -37.75 14.80
N ARG A 123 30.01 -38.90 14.99
CA ARG A 123 30.69 -40.19 15.11
C ARG A 123 31.22 -40.60 13.74
N ASN A 124 32.52 -40.44 13.55
CA ASN A 124 33.28 -41.19 12.55
C ASN A 124 33.52 -42.60 13.10
N GLU A 125 32.95 -43.62 12.46
CA GLU A 125 33.50 -44.98 12.48
C GLU A 125 33.46 -45.55 11.06
N ASP A 126 34.63 -45.57 10.44
CA ASP A 126 34.98 -46.41 9.30
C ASP A 126 35.03 -47.90 9.72
N THR A 127 35.05 -48.78 8.70
CA THR A 127 35.35 -50.25 8.67
C THR A 127 34.22 -51.22 9.06
N GLU A 128 33.95 -52.34 8.37
CA GLU A 128 34.39 -52.94 7.09
C GLU A 128 33.49 -54.16 6.80
N SER A 129 33.39 -54.53 5.50
CA SER A 129 33.32 -55.91 4.95
C SER A 129 32.21 -56.90 5.34
N GLU A 130 31.36 -57.25 4.36
CA GLU A 130 31.24 -58.58 3.72
C GLU A 130 29.82 -58.75 3.13
N ALA A 131 29.74 -58.98 1.81
CA ALA A 131 28.61 -59.67 1.20
C ALA A 131 29.11 -60.42 -0.04
N GLU A 132 28.98 -61.73 0.07
CA GLU A 132 29.50 -62.77 -0.80
C GLU A 132 28.97 -62.68 -2.24
N LYS A 133 29.81 -63.14 -3.16
CA LYS A 133 29.39 -63.60 -4.48
C LYS A 133 28.69 -64.94 -4.30
N ASP A 134 27.49 -65.09 -4.88
CA ASP A 134 27.18 -66.32 -5.60
C ASP A 134 26.26 -66.01 -6.78
N GLY A 135 26.62 -66.54 -7.95
CA GLY A 135 25.89 -66.32 -9.19
C GLY A 135 24.87 -67.43 -9.42
N THR A 136 23.83 -67.15 -10.21
CA THR A 136 23.29 -68.11 -11.19
C THR A 136 22.44 -67.34 -12.20
N ASP A 137 22.93 -67.33 -13.43
CA ASP A 137 22.21 -67.02 -14.66
C ASP A 137 21.26 -68.20 -14.99
N GLN A 138 20.01 -67.96 -15.42
CA GLN A 138 19.35 -68.62 -16.57
C GLN A 138 17.83 -68.34 -16.66
N ASN A 139 17.46 -67.73 -17.80
CA ASN A 139 16.30 -67.93 -18.67
C ASN A 139 14.89 -68.24 -18.10
N SER A 140 13.95 -67.32 -18.38
CA SER A 140 12.76 -67.57 -19.23
C SER A 140 12.18 -66.26 -19.76
#